data_AF-A0A6S5C601-F1
#
_entry.id   AF-A0A6S5C601-F1
#
_cell.length_a   1.000
_cell.length_b   1.000
_cell.length_c   1.000
_cell.angle_alpha   90.00
_cell.angle_beta   90.00
_cell.angle_gamma   90.00
#
_symmetry.space_group_name_H-M   'P 1'
#
loop_
_entity.id
_entity.type
_entity.pdbx_description
1 polymer ?
#
loop_
_entity_poly.entity_id
_entity_poly.type
_entity_poly.pdbx_seq_one_letter_code
_entity_poly.pdbx_strand_id
1 'polypeptide(L)' 'MKMKPMLLLATLLLSALPTFIQAEGAPAMPMVVCHVDQAPQMLVPDYVCRWHGGSVHY' A
#
# COMPACT_ATOMS: atom_id res chain seq x y z
N MET A 1 27.82 -29.20 -6.30
CA MET A 1 27.62 -27.78 -5.91
C MET A 1 26.78 -27.08 -6.97
N LYS A 2 25.44 -27.05 -6.82
CA LYS A 2 24.52 -26.38 -7.79
C LYS A 2 23.50 -25.46 -7.11
N MET A 3 23.77 -25.04 -5.86
CA MET A 3 22.83 -24.26 -5.04
C MET A 3 22.93 -22.74 -5.24
N LYS A 4 24.10 -22.23 -5.64
CA LYS A 4 24.34 -20.79 -5.87
C LYS A 4 23.38 -20.15 -6.88
N PRO A 5 23.10 -20.73 -8.06
CA PRO A 5 22.19 -20.10 -9.02
C PRO A 5 20.73 -20.17 -8.55
N MET A 6 20.34 -21.21 -7.80
CA MET A 6 18.97 -21.37 -7.32
C MET A 6 18.63 -20.34 -6.23
N LEU A 7 19.58 -20.05 -5.34
CA LEU A 7 19.45 -19.00 -4.33
C LEU A 7 19.30 -17.61 -4.97
N LEU A 8 20.12 -17.30 -5.97
CA LEU A 8 20.04 -16.04 -6.72
C LEU A 8 18.69 -15.87 -7.43
N LEU A 9 18.18 -16.94 -8.03
CA LEU A 9 16.87 -16.92 -8.68
C LEU A 9 15.75 -16.69 -7.68
N ALA A 10 15.83 -17.32 -6.49
CA ALA A 10 14.84 -17.15 -5.43
C ALA A 10 14.81 -15.71 -4.89
N THR A 11 15.97 -15.08 -4.67
CA THR A 11 16.05 -13.68 -4.23
C THR A 11 15.52 -12.70 -5.27
N LEU A 12 15.76 -12.98 -6.56
CA LEU A 12 15.29 -12.13 -7.65
C LEU A 12 13.76 -12.15 -7.74
N LEU A 13 13.16 -13.33 -7.62
CA LEU A 13 11.70 -13.50 -7.59
C LEU A 13 11.06 -12.84 -6.36
N LEU A 14 11.75 -12.87 -5.22
CA LEU A 14 11.27 -12.24 -3.98
C LEU A 14 11.17 -10.71 -4.09
N SER A 15 12.09 -10.08 -4.83
CA SER A 15 12.08 -8.63 -5.06
C SER A 15 10.94 -8.14 -5.97
N ALA A 16 10.36 -9.05 -6.77
CA ALA A 16 9.25 -8.73 -7.68
C ALA A 16 7.88 -8.86 -7.01
N LEU A 17 7.82 -9.46 -5.82
CA LEU A 17 6.58 -9.50 -5.04
C LEU A 17 6.37 -8.10 -4.46
N PRO A 18 5.19 -7.47 -4.66
CA PRO A 18 4.85 -6.24 -3.96
C PRO A 18 4.76 -6.59 -2.49
N THR A 19 5.86 -6.40 -1.80
CA THR A 19 5.97 -6.65 -0.39
C THR A 19 5.09 -5.63 0.31
N PHE A 20 3.94 -6.07 0.83
CA PHE A 20 3.20 -5.38 1.89
C PHE A 20 4.01 -5.40 3.20
N ILE A 21 5.30 -5.08 3.13
CA ILE A 21 6.15 -4.91 4.30
C ILE A 21 5.79 -3.54 4.84
N GLN A 22 4.98 -3.50 5.89
CA GLN A 22 5.04 -2.37 6.82
C GLN A 22 6.44 -2.41 7.43
N ALA A 23 7.35 -1.60 6.89
CA ALA A 23 8.68 -1.44 7.44
C ALA A 23 8.55 -0.70 8.77
N GLU A 24 9.30 -1.15 9.78
CA GLU A 24 9.44 -0.40 11.03
C GLU A 24 10.01 0.99 10.71
N GLY A 25 9.32 2.06 11.12
CA GLY A 25 9.68 3.44 10.78
C GLY A 25 9.13 3.95 9.44
N ALA A 26 8.33 3.17 8.70
CA ALA A 26 7.61 3.69 7.55
C ALA A 26 6.66 4.85 7.96
N PRO A 27 6.50 5.87 7.11
CA PRO A 27 5.64 7.00 7.43
C PRO A 27 4.20 6.51 7.67
N ALA A 28 3.58 7.02 8.74
CA ALA A 28 2.18 6.72 9.02
C ALA A 28 1.31 7.21 7.86
N MET A 29 0.48 6.32 7.32
CA MET A 29 -0.42 6.69 6.23
C MET A 29 -1.47 7.68 6.76
N PRO A 30 -1.65 8.86 6.13
CA PRO A 30 -2.62 9.84 6.62
C PRO A 30 -4.04 9.32 6.44
N MET A 31 -4.77 9.25 7.55
CA MET A 31 -6.20 8.92 7.56
C MET A 31 -7.00 10.21 7.38
N VAL A 32 -7.94 10.20 6.45
CA VAL A 32 -8.78 11.35 6.12
C VAL A 32 -10.25 10.96 6.17
N VAL A 33 -11.11 11.91 6.51
CA VAL A 33 -12.55 11.75 6.34
C VAL A 33 -12.85 11.95 4.86
N CYS A 34 -13.21 10.85 4.19
CA CYS A 34 -13.50 10.84 2.77
C CYS A 34 -15.00 10.96 2.52
N HIS A 35 -15.37 11.86 1.61
CA HIS A 35 -16.72 12.00 1.09
C HIS A 35 -16.76 11.42 -0.32
N VAL A 36 -17.60 10.41 -0.53
CA VAL A 36 -17.85 9.81 -1.86
C VAL A 36 -19.34 9.93 -2.14
N ASP A 37 -19.71 10.86 -3.01
CA ASP A 37 -21.10 11.12 -3.42
C ASP A 37 -22.11 11.15 -2.25
N GLN A 38 -23.10 10.26 -2.28
CA GLN A 38 -24.17 10.13 -1.28
C GLN A 38 -23.84 9.10 -0.20
N ALA A 39 -22.62 8.55 -0.18
CA ALA A 39 -22.21 7.57 0.81
C ALA A 39 -21.96 8.24 2.18
N PRO A 40 -22.17 7.51 3.30
CA PRO A 40 -21.72 7.96 4.60
C PRO A 40 -20.23 8.31 4.59
N GLN A 41 -19.84 9.34 5.34
CA GLN A 41 -18.44 9.73 5.50
C GLN A 41 -17.63 8.58 6.10
N MET A 42 -16.49 8.27 5.50
CA MET A 42 -15.63 7.16 5.96
C MET A 42 -14.24 7.65 6.32
N LEU A 43 -13.69 7.16 7.42
CA LEU A 43 -12.29 7.38 7.79
C LEU A 43 -11.42 6.34 7.07
N VAL A 44 -10.73 6.77 6.02
CA VAL A 44 -9.90 5.90 5.17
C VAL A 44 -8.56 6.56 4.88
N PRO A 45 -7.54 5.82 4.43
CA PRO A 45 -6.31 6.44 3.94
C PRO A 45 -6.55 7.39 2.75
N ASP A 46 -5.78 8.47 2.64
CA ASP A 46 -5.91 9.48 1.56
C ASP A 46 -5.90 8.86 0.14
N TYR A 47 -4.99 7.91 -0.11
CA TYR A 47 -4.91 7.24 -1.41
C TYR A 47 -6.16 6.42 -1.75
N VAL A 48 -6.81 5.83 -0.74
CA VAL A 48 -8.07 5.07 -0.91
C VAL A 48 -9.18 6.04 -1.30
N CYS A 49 -9.27 7.19 -0.62
CA CYS A 49 -10.24 8.22 -0.97
C CYS A 49 -10.09 8.68 -2.43
N ARG A 50 -8.86 8.98 -2.86
CA ARG A 50 -8.57 9.39 -4.25
C ARG A 50 -8.89 8.31 -5.28
N TRP A 51 -8.59 7.05 -4.97
CA TRP A 51 -8.91 5.92 -5.85
C TRP A 51 -10.41 5.78 -6.10
N HIS A 52 -11.22 6.05 -5.08
CA HIS A 52 -12.68 6.04 -5.17
C HIS A 52 -13.29 7.33 -5.74
N GLY A 53 -12.47 8.29 -6.20
CA GLY A 53 -12.95 9.58 -6.70
C GLY A 53 -13.55 10.48 -5.62
N GLY A 54 -13.27 10.21 -4.35
CA GLY A 54 -13.78 10.98 -3.23
C GLY A 54 -13.06 12.32 -3.05
N SER A 55 -13.71 13.22 -2.32
CA SER A 55 -13.14 14.51 -1.89
C SER A 55 -12.78 14.48 -0.42
N VAL A 56 -11.67 15.14 -0.08
CA VAL A 56 -11.23 15.38 1.30
C VAL A 56 -11.45 16.86 1.63
N HIS A 57 -12.06 17.13 2.79
CA HIS A 57 -12.15 18.48 3.35
C HIS A 57 -11.21 18.58 4.56
N TYR A 58 -10.33 19.59 4.56
CA TYR A 58 -9.36 19.89 5.64
C TYR A 58 -9.89 20.97 6.57
#